data_AF-A0A496RB92-F1
#
_entry.id   AF-A0A496RB92-F1
#
_cell.length_a   1.000
_cell.length_b   1.000
_cell.length_c   1.000
_cell.angle_alpha   90.00
_cell.angle_beta   90.00
_cell.angle_gamma   90.00
#
_symmetry.space_group_name_H-M   'P 1'
#
loop_
_entity.id
_entity.type
_entity.pdbx_description
1 polymer ?
#
loop_
_entity_poly.entity_id
_entity_poly.type
_entity_poly.pdbx_seq_one_letter_code
_entity_poly.pdbx_strand_id
1 'polypeptide(L)'
;MSGHSKWASIKHKKGAADAKRGKIFTKIIKEITVAARLGGGDIEANPRLRTIVLKAKAENMPKDNIERAIKKGTGDLEGVDYVEGTYEGYGPGGVAIMIDTLTDNKNRTAADIRSILTKNGGNLGENGCVSYLFQRKGLITFDAQNYTEDEIFEAALEAGAEDVSTEEGIIEVITEPDDFNTVVETLQEAGFKTESAEITKIPDSTVSLTDEKTRKALRLIEKLEDNDDVQSVSTNLDIPEGFDPDAED
;
A
#
# COMPACT_ATOMS: atom_id res chain seq x y z
N MET A 1 14.96 -7.00 -3.60
CA MET A 1 13.87 -7.27 -2.63
C MET A 1 12.59 -6.75 -3.28
N SER A 2 11.89 -7.52 -4.13
CA SER A 2 11.07 -6.84 -5.16
C SER A 2 9.69 -7.39 -5.50
N GLY A 3 9.22 -8.51 -4.94
CA GLY A 3 7.87 -8.95 -5.35
C GLY A 3 6.73 -8.01 -4.93
N HIS A 4 6.94 -7.16 -3.92
CA HIS A 4 5.97 -6.11 -3.55
C HIS A 4 5.88 -5.00 -4.62
N SER A 5 7.01 -4.51 -5.14
CA SER A 5 7.06 -3.49 -6.19
C SER A 5 6.67 -4.04 -7.55
N LYS A 6 7.08 -5.27 -7.90
CA LYS A 6 6.63 -5.97 -9.11
C LYS A 6 5.11 -6.10 -9.15
N TRP A 7 4.48 -6.45 -8.03
CA TRP A 7 3.02 -6.48 -7.95
C TRP A 7 2.40 -5.09 -8.13
N ALA A 8 2.95 -4.07 -7.47
CA ALA A 8 2.47 -2.69 -7.62
C ALA A 8 2.52 -2.24 -9.10
N SER A 9 3.62 -2.51 -9.80
CA SER A 9 3.78 -2.12 -11.20
C SER A 9 2.95 -2.97 -12.16
N ILE A 10 2.79 -4.28 -11.92
CA ILE A 10 1.85 -5.13 -12.66
C ILE A 10 0.41 -4.60 -12.48
N LYS A 11 0.03 -4.23 -11.25
CA LYS A 11 -1.29 -3.69 -10.93
C LYS A 11 -1.54 -2.34 -11.60
N HIS A 12 -0.55 -1.45 -11.62
CA HIS A 12 -0.61 -0.16 -12.33
C HIS A 12 -0.77 -0.38 -13.85
N LYS A 13 0.01 -1.28 -14.45
CA LYS A 13 -0.11 -1.65 -15.88
C LYS A 13 -1.47 -2.30 -16.21
N LYS A 14 -2.04 -3.07 -15.28
CA LYS A 14 -3.37 -3.73 -15.41
C LYS A 14 -4.56 -2.81 -15.09
N GLY A 15 -4.38 -1.50 -14.93
CA GLY A 15 -5.40 -0.64 -14.32
C GLY A 15 -5.75 0.66 -15.05
N ALA A 16 -6.65 0.60 -16.04
CA ALA A 16 -7.49 1.74 -16.42
C ALA A 16 -8.99 1.35 -16.35
N ALA A 17 -9.67 1.73 -15.26
CA ALA A 17 -11.13 1.74 -15.16
C ALA A 17 -11.58 2.64 -13.99
N ASP A 18 -12.53 3.55 -14.22
CA ASP A 18 -13.08 4.48 -13.22
C ASP A 18 -13.63 3.77 -11.96
N ALA A 19 -14.05 2.50 -12.09
CA ALA A 19 -14.49 1.67 -10.97
C ALA A 19 -13.39 1.44 -9.91
N LYS A 20 -12.12 1.32 -10.33
CA LYS A 20 -10.99 1.17 -9.40
C LYS A 20 -10.72 2.47 -8.64
N ARG A 21 -10.90 3.64 -9.29
CA ARG A 21 -10.71 4.96 -8.65
C ARG A 21 -11.73 5.22 -7.53
N GLY A 22 -12.99 4.82 -7.73
CA GLY A 22 -14.01 4.93 -6.67
C GLY A 22 -13.65 4.15 -5.40
N LYS A 23 -13.09 2.95 -5.54
CA LYS A 23 -12.59 2.16 -4.39
C LYS A 23 -11.40 2.83 -3.71
N ILE A 24 -10.42 3.31 -4.49
CA ILE A 24 -9.26 4.04 -3.94
C ILE A 24 -9.71 5.25 -3.12
N PHE A 25 -10.63 6.06 -3.65
CA PHE A 25 -11.17 7.22 -2.93
C PHE A 25 -11.87 6.81 -1.64
N THR A 26 -12.63 5.73 -1.67
CA THR A 26 -13.32 5.21 -0.48
C THR A 26 -12.33 4.83 0.61
N LYS A 27 -11.24 4.13 0.26
CA LYS A 27 -10.17 3.75 1.21
C LYS A 27 -9.47 4.98 1.80
N ILE A 28 -9.03 5.91 0.94
CA ILE A 28 -8.40 7.17 1.37
C ILE A 28 -9.33 7.99 2.28
N ILE A 29 -10.63 8.05 1.98
CA ILE A 29 -11.61 8.75 2.84
C ILE A 29 -11.68 8.11 4.24
N LYS A 30 -11.67 6.77 4.34
CA LYS A 30 -11.63 6.07 5.64
C LYS A 30 -10.35 6.42 6.40
N GLU A 31 -9.19 6.39 5.73
CA GLU A 31 -7.91 6.75 6.33
C GLU A 31 -7.89 8.20 6.84
N ILE A 32 -8.36 9.17 6.04
CA ILE A 32 -8.47 10.59 6.44
C ILE A 32 -9.35 10.72 7.67
N THR A 33 -10.51 10.07 7.66
CA THR A 33 -11.49 10.15 8.76
C THR A 33 -10.87 9.65 10.07
N VAL A 34 -10.16 8.51 10.03
CA VAL A 34 -9.51 7.93 11.21
C VAL A 34 -8.31 8.77 11.66
N ALA A 35 -7.48 9.24 10.75
CA ALA A 35 -6.33 10.08 11.09
C ALA A 35 -6.77 11.41 11.73
N ALA A 36 -7.79 12.07 11.17
CA ALA A 36 -8.35 13.30 11.72
C ALA A 36 -9.00 13.08 13.10
N ARG A 37 -9.63 11.92 13.32
CA ARG A 37 -10.18 11.56 14.64
C ARG A 37 -9.11 11.34 15.70
N LEU A 38 -8.00 10.68 15.35
CA LEU A 38 -6.94 10.34 16.31
C LEU A 38 -6.01 11.53 16.62
N GLY A 39 -5.70 12.35 15.62
CA GLY A 39 -4.70 13.42 15.73
C GLY A 39 -5.20 14.84 15.48
N GLY A 40 -6.52 15.02 15.29
CA GLY A 40 -7.12 16.31 14.94
C GLY A 40 -7.11 16.60 13.42
N GLY A 41 -7.96 17.54 13.00
CA GLY A 41 -8.18 17.86 11.58
C GLY A 41 -7.21 18.87 10.96
N ASP A 42 -6.26 19.38 11.74
CA ASP A 42 -5.20 20.26 11.23
C ASP A 42 -4.12 19.42 10.53
N ILE A 43 -4.01 19.58 9.21
CA ILE A 43 -3.07 18.84 8.36
C ILE A 43 -1.62 19.14 8.74
N GLU A 44 -1.33 20.36 9.21
CA GLU A 44 0.03 20.73 9.58
C GLU A 44 0.41 20.16 10.95
N ALA A 45 -0.53 20.10 11.90
CA ALA A 45 -0.27 19.56 13.23
C ALA A 45 -0.38 18.03 13.32
N ASN A 46 -0.90 17.35 12.29
CA ASN A 46 -1.13 15.92 12.25
C ASN A 46 -0.34 15.24 11.11
N PRO A 47 0.89 14.73 11.37
CA PRO A 47 1.74 14.12 10.35
C PRO A 47 1.08 12.95 9.61
N ARG A 48 0.29 12.13 10.32
CA ARG A 48 -0.44 11.01 9.72
C ARG A 48 -1.48 11.52 8.71
N LEU A 49 -2.24 12.55 9.07
CA LEU A 49 -3.22 13.17 8.17
C LEU A 49 -2.53 13.80 6.96
N ARG A 50 -1.39 14.46 7.16
CA ARG A 50 -0.58 15.06 6.08
C ARG A 50 -0.21 14.05 5.00
N THR A 51 0.36 12.90 5.39
CA THR A 51 0.73 11.82 4.46
C THR A 51 -0.47 11.33 3.66
N ILE A 52 -1.62 11.12 4.31
CA ILE A 52 -2.82 10.63 3.63
C ILE A 52 -3.38 11.69 2.67
N VAL A 53 -3.30 12.98 3.02
CA VAL A 53 -3.70 14.09 2.14
C VAL A 53 -2.80 14.18 0.92
N LEU A 54 -1.48 13.96 1.06
CA LEU A 54 -0.56 13.87 -0.08
C LEU A 54 -0.96 12.73 -1.02
N LYS A 55 -1.22 11.53 -0.47
CA LYS A 55 -1.75 10.38 -1.23
C LYS A 55 -3.07 10.71 -1.94
N ALA A 56 -4.00 11.39 -1.26
CA ALA A 56 -5.27 11.81 -1.84
C ALA A 56 -5.09 12.75 -3.04
N LYS A 57 -4.16 13.71 -2.94
CA LYS A 57 -3.83 14.64 -4.02
C LYS A 57 -3.18 13.93 -5.21
N ALA A 58 -2.27 12.98 -4.96
CA ALA A 58 -1.63 12.18 -6.01
C ALA A 58 -2.66 11.38 -6.82
N GLU A 59 -3.71 10.88 -6.16
CA GLU A 59 -4.84 10.20 -6.79
C GLU A 59 -5.88 11.14 -7.45
N ASN A 60 -5.59 12.44 -7.50
CA ASN A 60 -6.48 13.48 -8.03
C ASN A 60 -7.84 13.54 -7.30
N MET A 61 -7.87 13.28 -5.99
CA MET A 61 -9.07 13.44 -5.19
C MET A 61 -9.49 14.92 -5.12
N PRO A 62 -10.77 15.27 -5.39
CA PRO A 62 -11.27 16.62 -5.21
C PRO A 62 -11.08 17.12 -3.78
N LYS A 63 -10.65 18.38 -3.64
CA LYS A 63 -10.40 19.02 -2.34
C LYS A 63 -11.60 18.91 -1.39
N ASP A 64 -12.81 19.10 -1.90
CA ASP A 64 -14.05 19.01 -1.13
C ASP A 64 -14.25 17.63 -0.48
N ASN A 65 -13.80 16.54 -1.13
CA ASN A 65 -13.88 15.19 -0.56
C ASN A 65 -12.93 15.03 0.63
N ILE A 66 -11.72 15.59 0.53
CA ILE A 66 -10.72 15.60 1.60
C ILE A 66 -11.26 16.39 2.79
N GLU A 67 -11.73 17.63 2.56
CA GLU A 67 -12.28 18.49 3.61
C GLU A 67 -13.48 17.85 4.31
N ARG A 68 -14.36 17.18 3.54
CA ARG A 68 -15.52 16.48 4.10
C ARG A 68 -15.13 15.26 4.94
N ALA A 69 -14.11 14.52 4.54
CA ALA A 69 -13.58 13.39 5.32
C ALA A 69 -12.94 13.87 6.63
N ILE A 70 -12.19 14.98 6.60
CA ILE A 70 -11.62 15.61 7.81
C ILE A 70 -12.75 15.99 8.78
N LYS A 71 -13.78 16.70 8.30
CA LYS A 71 -14.94 17.11 9.12
C LYS A 71 -15.69 15.94 9.75
N LYS A 72 -15.77 14.79 9.05
CA LYS A 72 -16.33 13.55 9.63
C LYS A 72 -15.44 12.98 10.73
N GLY A 73 -14.12 13.06 10.56
CA GLY A 73 -13.15 12.61 11.56
C GLY A 73 -13.15 13.46 12.83
N THR A 74 -13.26 14.79 12.69
CA THR A 74 -13.32 15.75 13.82
C THR A 74 -14.67 15.78 14.53
N GLY A 75 -15.72 15.21 13.93
CA GLY A 75 -17.07 15.21 14.48
C GLY A 75 -17.94 16.41 14.08
N ASP A 76 -17.45 17.27 13.19
CA ASP A 76 -18.22 18.40 12.62
C ASP A 76 -19.35 17.92 11.68
N LEU A 77 -19.20 16.71 11.13
CA LEU A 77 -20.22 16.00 10.35
C LEU A 77 -20.42 14.59 10.91
N GLU A 78 -21.64 14.07 10.77
CA GLU A 78 -21.93 12.67 11.10
C GLU A 78 -21.05 11.73 10.24
N GLY A 79 -20.39 10.80 10.92
CA GLY A 79 -19.42 9.88 10.34
C GLY A 79 -19.62 8.46 10.87
N VAL A 80 -18.99 7.50 10.20
CA VAL A 80 -18.96 6.11 10.63
C VAL A 80 -17.74 5.90 11.53
N ASP A 81 -17.93 5.15 12.60
CA ASP A 81 -16.84 4.77 13.51
C ASP A 81 -16.06 3.58 12.94
N TYR A 82 -15.02 3.88 12.18
CA TYR A 82 -14.07 2.87 11.73
C TYR A 82 -13.05 2.56 12.82
N VAL A 83 -12.73 1.28 12.95
CA VAL A 83 -11.71 0.77 13.85
C VAL A 83 -10.62 0.08 13.02
N GLU A 84 -9.37 0.34 13.40
CA GLU A 84 -8.20 -0.31 12.85
C GLU A 84 -8.14 -1.78 13.26
N GLY A 85 -7.73 -2.62 12.32
CA GLY A 85 -7.41 -4.02 12.55
C GLY A 85 -6.25 -4.45 11.66
N THR A 86 -5.48 -5.42 12.14
CA THR A 86 -4.48 -6.12 11.33
C THR A 86 -4.74 -7.60 11.46
N TYR A 87 -4.73 -8.28 10.33
CA TYR A 87 -4.84 -9.73 10.23
C TYR A 87 -3.57 -10.29 9.61
N GLU A 88 -3.16 -11.44 10.10
CA GLU A 88 -1.93 -12.12 9.70
C GLU A 88 -2.28 -13.49 9.15
N GLY A 89 -1.53 -13.99 8.17
CA GLY A 89 -1.78 -15.31 7.63
C GLY A 89 -0.79 -15.73 6.56
N TYR A 90 -1.10 -16.87 5.95
CA TYR A 90 -0.30 -17.43 4.86
C TYR A 90 -1.16 -17.68 3.63
N GLY A 91 -0.60 -17.42 2.46
CA GLY A 91 -1.18 -17.73 1.15
C GLY A 91 -0.61 -19.01 0.54
N PRO A 92 -0.95 -19.27 -0.74
CA PRO A 92 -0.37 -20.38 -1.51
C PRO A 92 1.15 -20.39 -1.45
N GLY A 93 1.73 -21.59 -1.24
CA GLY A 93 3.18 -21.75 -1.19
C GLY A 93 3.85 -21.20 0.08
N GLY A 94 3.09 -20.82 1.11
CA GLY A 94 3.65 -20.31 2.37
C GLY A 94 4.00 -18.82 2.35
N VAL A 95 3.49 -18.07 1.37
CA VAL A 95 3.63 -16.61 1.32
C VAL A 95 3.05 -16.00 2.58
N ALA A 96 3.84 -15.24 3.32
CA ALA A 96 3.39 -14.45 4.45
C ALA A 96 2.54 -13.27 3.97
N ILE A 97 1.42 -13.01 4.64
CA ILE A 97 0.48 -11.95 4.29
C ILE A 97 0.08 -11.16 5.55
N MET A 98 0.25 -9.84 5.48
CA MET A 98 -0.28 -8.86 6.42
C MET A 98 -1.44 -8.12 5.76
N ILE A 99 -2.57 -7.99 6.47
CA ILE A 99 -3.79 -7.36 5.94
C ILE A 99 -4.25 -6.29 6.94
N ASP A 100 -4.09 -5.02 6.59
CA ASP A 100 -4.58 -3.92 7.42
C ASP A 100 -5.98 -3.52 6.99
N THR A 101 -6.84 -3.22 7.97
CA THR A 101 -8.25 -2.93 7.75
C THR A 101 -8.74 -1.70 8.50
N LEU A 102 -9.77 -1.07 7.93
CA LEU A 102 -10.60 -0.04 8.56
C LEU A 102 -12.06 -0.44 8.39
N THR A 103 -12.68 -0.83 9.51
CA THR A 103 -14.03 -1.43 9.52
C THR A 103 -14.89 -0.91 10.67
N ASP A 104 -16.18 -0.82 10.41
CA ASP A 104 -17.22 -0.58 11.41
C ASP A 104 -17.71 -1.89 12.08
N ASN A 105 -17.25 -3.05 11.59
CA ASN A 105 -17.67 -4.36 12.08
C ASN A 105 -16.53 -5.38 11.99
N LYS A 106 -15.76 -5.48 13.07
CA LYS A 106 -14.62 -6.41 13.19
C LYS A 106 -14.98 -7.87 12.92
N ASN A 107 -16.17 -8.31 13.33
CA ASN A 107 -16.59 -9.71 13.18
C ASN A 107 -16.88 -10.05 11.72
N ARG A 108 -17.55 -9.14 10.99
CA ARG A 108 -17.78 -9.28 9.54
C ARG A 108 -16.45 -9.34 8.80
N THR A 109 -15.58 -8.36 9.02
CA THR A 109 -14.28 -8.28 8.35
C THR A 109 -13.40 -9.50 8.63
N ALA A 110 -13.35 -9.97 9.87
CA ALA A 110 -12.61 -11.20 10.21
C ALA A 110 -13.17 -12.44 9.51
N ALA A 111 -14.50 -12.55 9.40
CA ALA A 111 -15.14 -13.66 8.69
C ALA A 111 -14.86 -13.60 7.18
N ASP A 112 -14.93 -12.42 6.58
CA ASP A 112 -14.66 -12.21 5.16
C ASP A 112 -13.20 -12.51 4.81
N ILE A 113 -12.25 -11.99 5.58
CA ILE A 113 -10.81 -12.25 5.37
C ILE A 113 -10.51 -13.75 5.48
N ARG A 114 -11.03 -14.41 6.51
CA ARG A 114 -10.87 -15.86 6.66
C ARG A 114 -11.44 -16.61 5.45
N SER A 115 -12.63 -16.24 5.01
CA SER A 115 -13.31 -16.83 3.84
C SER A 115 -12.48 -16.64 2.57
N ILE A 116 -11.94 -15.45 2.33
CA ILE A 116 -11.10 -15.13 1.16
C ILE A 116 -9.81 -15.97 1.20
N LEU A 117 -9.10 -15.99 2.34
CA LEU A 117 -7.88 -16.80 2.50
C LEU A 117 -8.15 -18.28 2.23
N THR A 118 -9.14 -18.87 2.92
CA THR A 118 -9.44 -20.30 2.80
C THR A 118 -9.85 -20.71 1.39
N LYS A 119 -10.67 -19.89 0.70
CA LYS A 119 -11.11 -20.21 -0.68
C LYS A 119 -9.99 -20.12 -1.71
N ASN A 120 -8.91 -19.40 -1.42
CA ASN A 120 -7.80 -19.20 -2.34
C ASN A 120 -6.51 -19.91 -1.87
N GLY A 121 -6.63 -20.96 -1.07
CA GLY A 121 -5.49 -21.82 -0.70
C GLY A 121 -4.55 -21.21 0.34
N GLY A 122 -5.06 -20.30 1.18
CA GLY A 122 -4.37 -19.75 2.34
C GLY A 122 -5.12 -20.00 3.65
N ASN A 123 -4.58 -19.45 4.74
CA ASN A 123 -5.19 -19.53 6.07
C ASN A 123 -4.90 -18.25 6.87
N LEU A 124 -5.87 -17.89 7.71
CA LEU A 124 -5.68 -16.87 8.75
C LEU A 124 -4.83 -17.46 9.87
N GLY A 125 -3.81 -16.73 10.31
CA GLY A 125 -2.93 -17.05 11.42
C GLY A 125 -3.33 -16.34 12.71
N GLU A 126 -2.53 -16.57 13.76
CA GLU A 126 -2.59 -15.81 15.01
C GLU A 126 -1.81 -14.50 14.87
N ASN A 127 -2.12 -13.50 15.70
CA ASN A 127 -1.36 -12.26 15.75
C ASN A 127 0.10 -12.56 16.10
N GLY A 128 1.04 -12.00 15.33
CA GLY A 128 2.48 -12.24 15.49
C GLY A 128 3.07 -13.35 14.61
N CYS A 129 2.26 -14.10 13.84
CA CYS A 129 2.77 -15.23 13.07
C CYS A 129 3.65 -14.83 11.88
N VAL A 130 3.47 -13.63 11.34
CA VAL A 130 4.30 -13.13 10.21
C VAL A 130 4.75 -11.69 10.38
N SER A 131 4.19 -10.91 11.29
CA SER A 131 4.56 -9.50 11.46
C SER A 131 6.04 -9.26 11.75
N TYR A 132 6.74 -10.22 12.36
CA TYR A 132 8.19 -10.15 12.57
C TYR A 132 9.01 -10.10 11.26
N LEU A 133 8.41 -10.51 10.14
CA LEU A 133 9.05 -10.52 8.82
C LEU A 133 8.96 -9.16 8.11
N PHE A 134 8.14 -8.23 8.60
CA PHE A 134 7.84 -7.00 7.88
C PHE A 134 8.31 -5.76 8.65
N GLN A 135 8.95 -4.84 7.94
CA GLN A 135 9.31 -3.52 8.43
C GLN A 135 8.42 -2.46 7.81
N ARG A 136 7.96 -1.52 8.63
CA ARG A 136 7.19 -0.38 8.15
C ARG A 136 8.17 0.67 7.60
N LYS A 137 8.10 0.94 6.30
CA LYS A 137 9.01 1.84 5.57
C LYS A 137 8.23 2.73 4.61
N GLY A 138 8.80 3.87 4.25
CA GLY A 138 8.38 4.63 3.07
C GLY A 138 8.89 3.94 1.81
N LEU A 139 8.03 3.81 0.80
CA LEU A 139 8.38 3.32 -0.53
C LEU A 139 7.89 4.34 -1.56
N ILE A 140 8.84 4.87 -2.31
CA ILE A 140 8.57 5.81 -3.40
C ILE A 140 9.11 5.15 -4.67
N THR A 141 8.31 5.11 -5.73
CA THR A 141 8.69 4.47 -6.99
C THR A 141 8.68 5.46 -8.14
N PHE A 142 9.59 5.24 -9.09
CA PHE A 142 9.71 6.01 -10.33
C PHE A 142 9.88 5.07 -11.51
N ASP A 143 9.36 5.46 -12.66
CA ASP A 143 9.53 4.72 -13.91
C ASP A 143 10.94 4.95 -14.47
N ALA A 144 11.75 3.89 -14.56
CA ALA A 144 13.12 3.95 -15.06
C ALA A 144 13.22 4.25 -16.58
N GLN A 145 12.08 4.34 -17.28
CA GLN A 145 12.04 4.90 -18.64
C GLN A 145 12.16 6.42 -18.65
N ASN A 146 11.78 7.09 -17.57
CA ASN A 146 11.77 8.55 -17.46
C ASN A 146 12.97 9.10 -16.69
N TYR A 147 13.53 8.31 -15.78
CA TYR A 147 14.62 8.70 -14.88
C TYR A 147 15.63 7.58 -14.72
N THR A 148 16.82 7.90 -14.23
CA THR A 148 17.87 6.96 -13.85
C THR A 148 18.11 7.00 -12.34
N GLU A 149 18.67 5.92 -11.79
CA GLU A 149 19.06 5.84 -10.38
C GLU A 149 19.94 7.02 -9.99
N ASP A 150 20.99 7.28 -10.79
CA ASP A 150 21.98 8.34 -10.57
C ASP A 150 21.34 9.74 -10.49
N GLU A 151 20.27 10.00 -11.26
CA GLU A 151 19.56 11.28 -11.23
C GLU A 151 18.80 11.51 -9.92
N ILE A 152 18.26 10.44 -9.32
CA ILE A 152 17.43 10.50 -8.11
C ILE A 152 18.28 10.37 -6.85
N PHE A 153 19.38 9.61 -6.92
CA PHE A 153 20.18 9.14 -5.79
C PHE A 153 20.61 10.25 -4.84
N GLU A 154 21.26 11.30 -5.36
CA GLU A 154 21.82 12.38 -4.53
C GLU A 154 20.72 13.15 -3.80
N ALA A 155 19.66 13.56 -4.52
CA ALA A 155 18.54 14.31 -3.95
C ALA A 155 17.75 13.49 -2.91
N ALA A 156 17.57 12.18 -3.16
CA ALA A 156 16.88 11.29 -2.23
C ALA A 156 17.67 11.11 -0.93
N LEU A 157 18.97 10.85 -1.01
CA LEU A 157 19.82 10.67 0.19
C LEU A 157 19.93 11.94 1.02
N GLU A 158 20.09 13.10 0.38
CA GLU A 158 20.12 14.39 1.09
C GLU A 158 18.81 14.66 1.84
N ALA A 159 17.68 14.18 1.31
CA ALA A 159 16.37 14.32 1.93
C ALA A 159 16.05 13.29 3.01
N GLY A 160 16.91 12.28 3.22
CA GLY A 160 16.75 11.25 4.26
C GLY A 160 16.31 9.87 3.76
N ALA A 161 16.47 9.56 2.47
CA ALA A 161 16.28 8.19 1.99
C ALA A 161 17.32 7.24 2.61
N GLU A 162 16.89 6.00 2.89
CA GLU A 162 17.75 4.93 3.38
C GLU A 162 18.44 4.19 2.24
N ASP A 163 17.73 3.98 1.14
CA ASP A 163 18.21 3.22 0.00
C ASP A 163 17.57 3.73 -1.29
N VAL A 164 18.31 3.62 -2.39
CA VAL A 164 17.83 3.91 -3.74
C VAL A 164 18.35 2.80 -4.64
N SER A 165 17.46 2.11 -5.33
CA SER A 165 17.83 0.98 -6.19
C SER A 165 16.93 0.87 -7.41
N THR A 166 17.46 0.32 -8.50
CA THR A 166 16.69 0.04 -9.72
C THR A 166 16.49 -1.46 -9.90
N GLU A 167 15.24 -1.90 -9.94
CA GLU A 167 14.87 -3.29 -10.26
C GLU A 167 13.74 -3.31 -11.31
N GLU A 168 13.90 -4.13 -12.35
CA GLU A 168 12.88 -4.39 -13.40
C GLU A 168 12.24 -3.14 -14.06
N GLY A 169 13.02 -2.07 -14.22
CA GLY A 169 12.56 -0.83 -14.85
C GLY A 169 11.80 0.10 -13.90
N ILE A 170 11.89 -0.13 -12.60
CA ILE A 170 11.38 0.73 -11.53
C ILE A 170 12.55 1.15 -10.66
N ILE A 171 12.62 2.44 -10.34
CA ILE A 171 13.54 2.96 -9.31
C ILE A 171 12.76 3.02 -8.02
N GLU A 172 13.27 2.39 -6.98
CA GLU A 172 12.72 2.38 -5.62
C GLU A 172 13.57 3.27 -4.73
N VAL A 173 12.91 4.14 -3.97
CA VAL A 173 13.50 4.93 -2.89
C VAL A 173 12.83 4.48 -1.60
N ILE A 174 13.63 3.92 -0.68
CA ILE A 174 13.18 3.45 0.63
C ILE A 174 13.53 4.51 1.67
N THR A 175 12.62 4.76 2.61
CA THR A 175 12.82 5.72 3.70
C THR A 175 12.37 5.15 5.04
N GLU A 176 12.85 5.70 6.14
CA GLU A 176 12.12 5.59 7.40
C GLU A 176 10.76 6.30 7.28
N PRO A 177 9.70 5.86 7.97
CA PRO A 177 8.38 6.49 7.88
C PRO A 177 8.35 7.98 8.26
N ASP A 178 9.26 8.40 9.13
CA ASP A 178 9.32 9.78 9.62
C ASP A 178 9.93 10.73 8.56
N ASP A 179 10.83 10.22 7.72
CA ASP A 179 11.48 10.98 6.64
C ASP A 179 10.66 10.96 5.33
N PHE A 180 9.68 10.06 5.22
CA PHE A 180 8.92 9.81 4.00
C PHE A 180 8.35 11.08 3.33
N ASN A 181 7.66 11.94 4.09
CA ASN A 181 7.05 13.14 3.51
C ASN A 181 8.11 14.12 2.99
N THR A 182 9.20 14.30 3.73
CA THR A 182 10.31 15.18 3.35
C THR A 182 10.97 14.71 2.06
N VAL A 183 11.21 13.41 1.93
CA VAL A 183 11.79 12.81 0.73
C VAL A 183 10.85 12.97 -0.48
N VAL A 184 9.56 12.66 -0.31
CA VAL A 184 8.57 12.85 -1.39
C VAL A 184 8.52 14.30 -1.86
N GLU A 185 8.39 15.25 -0.94
CA GLU A 185 8.30 16.68 -1.27
C GLU A 185 9.58 17.17 -1.96
N THR A 186 10.76 16.80 -1.44
CA THR A 186 12.05 17.20 -2.03
C THR A 186 12.23 16.67 -3.45
N LEU A 187 11.89 15.39 -3.69
CA LEU A 187 11.99 14.80 -5.03
C LEU A 187 10.99 15.43 -6.00
N GLN A 188 9.79 15.78 -5.55
CA GLN A 188 8.80 16.48 -6.37
C GLN A 188 9.23 17.92 -6.70
N GLU A 189 9.81 18.64 -5.75
CA GLU A 189 10.37 19.99 -5.96
C GLU A 189 11.56 19.98 -6.93
N ALA A 190 12.36 18.91 -6.92
CA ALA A 190 13.42 18.66 -7.89
C ALA A 190 12.91 18.30 -9.30
N GLY A 191 11.60 18.10 -9.47
CA GLY A 191 10.96 17.81 -10.75
C GLY A 191 10.79 16.32 -11.06
N PHE A 192 11.06 15.43 -10.11
CA PHE A 192 10.82 14.00 -10.27
C PHE A 192 9.35 13.66 -10.02
N LYS A 193 8.71 13.08 -11.02
CA LYS A 193 7.32 12.62 -10.91
C LYS A 193 7.32 11.16 -10.45
N THR A 194 6.87 10.96 -9.22
CA THR A 194 6.66 9.61 -8.64
C THR A 194 5.59 8.84 -9.42
N GLU A 195 5.81 7.55 -9.64
CA GLU A 195 4.78 6.60 -10.06
C GLU A 195 3.86 6.25 -8.88
N SER A 196 4.44 5.96 -7.71
CA SER A 196 3.72 5.77 -6.44
C SER A 196 4.55 6.24 -5.26
N ALA A 197 3.89 6.60 -4.16
CA ALA A 197 4.53 6.96 -2.90
C ALA A 197 3.61 6.56 -1.74
N GLU A 198 4.07 5.65 -0.88
CA GLU A 198 3.31 5.21 0.28
C GLU A 198 4.18 4.75 1.45
N ILE A 199 3.64 4.81 2.67
CA ILE A 199 4.20 4.08 3.80
C ILE A 199 3.58 2.69 3.81
N THR A 200 4.41 1.66 3.62
CA THR A 200 3.98 0.27 3.50
C THR A 200 4.83 -0.64 4.40
N LYS A 201 4.53 -1.94 4.38
CA LYS A 201 5.26 -2.99 5.07
C LYS A 201 6.11 -3.77 4.07
N ILE A 202 7.42 -3.59 4.14
CA ILE A 202 8.41 -4.26 3.29
C ILE A 202 8.91 -5.52 4.02
N PRO A 203 8.95 -6.69 3.37
CA PRO A 203 9.43 -7.93 3.98
C PRO A 203 10.97 -7.99 4.04
N ASP A 204 11.53 -8.47 5.15
CA ASP A 204 12.99 -8.70 5.33
C ASP A 204 13.52 -9.86 4.47
N SER A 205 12.65 -10.79 4.10
CA SER A 205 12.98 -11.90 3.20
C SER A 205 11.78 -12.31 2.36
N THR A 206 12.04 -12.71 1.13
CA THR A 206 11.00 -13.04 0.15
C THR A 206 10.94 -14.54 -0.16
N VAL A 207 9.84 -14.97 -0.78
CA VAL A 207 9.61 -16.34 -1.26
C VAL A 207 9.20 -16.30 -2.73
N SER A 208 10.00 -16.92 -3.58
CA SER A 208 9.66 -17.15 -4.99
C SER A 208 8.90 -18.47 -5.14
N LEU A 209 7.88 -18.49 -6.00
CA LEU A 209 7.04 -19.67 -6.24
C LEU A 209 7.12 -20.11 -7.70
N THR A 210 6.55 -21.28 -8.01
CA THR A 210 6.29 -21.67 -9.40
C THR A 210 5.20 -20.78 -10.00
N ASP A 211 5.20 -20.57 -11.31
CA ASP A 211 4.20 -19.73 -12.02
C ASP A 211 2.75 -20.04 -11.60
N GLU A 212 2.38 -21.31 -11.54
CA GLU A 212 1.04 -21.73 -11.12
C GLU A 212 0.69 -21.23 -9.70
N LYS A 213 1.63 -21.34 -8.76
CA LYS A 213 1.44 -20.89 -7.38
C LYS A 213 1.52 -19.37 -7.26
N THR A 214 2.37 -18.72 -8.03
CA THR A 214 2.44 -17.25 -8.16
C THR A 214 1.10 -16.72 -8.64
N ARG A 215 0.51 -17.25 -9.72
CA ARG A 215 -0.85 -16.87 -10.19
C ARG A 215 -1.90 -17.02 -9.10
N LYS A 216 -1.89 -18.12 -8.35
CA LYS A 216 -2.82 -18.35 -7.23
C LYS A 216 -2.62 -17.34 -6.11
N ALA A 217 -1.39 -17.03 -5.74
CA ALA A 217 -1.08 -16.04 -4.71
C ALA A 217 -1.50 -14.62 -5.13
N LEU A 218 -1.24 -14.23 -6.38
CA LEU A 218 -1.68 -12.94 -6.93
C LEU A 218 -3.21 -12.81 -6.94
N ARG A 219 -3.93 -13.86 -7.37
CA ARG A 219 -5.40 -13.87 -7.31
C ARG A 219 -5.93 -13.72 -5.88
N LEU A 220 -5.28 -14.35 -4.89
CA LEU A 220 -5.63 -14.16 -3.48
C LEU A 220 -5.43 -12.69 -3.05
N ILE A 221 -4.29 -12.09 -3.40
CA ILE A 221 -3.98 -10.69 -3.08
C ILE A 221 -5.04 -9.77 -3.68
N GLU A 222 -5.38 -9.93 -4.96
CA GLU A 222 -6.44 -9.17 -5.62
C GLU A 222 -7.78 -9.29 -4.89
N LYS A 223 -8.18 -10.50 -4.48
CA LYS A 223 -9.43 -10.72 -3.74
C LYS A 223 -9.44 -10.06 -2.36
N LEU A 224 -8.29 -10.02 -1.68
CA LEU A 224 -8.16 -9.30 -0.40
C LEU A 224 -8.23 -7.79 -0.63
N GLU A 225 -7.51 -7.27 -1.62
CA GLU A 225 -7.53 -5.84 -1.97
C GLU A 225 -8.90 -5.36 -2.43
N ASP A 226 -9.69 -6.24 -3.05
CA ASP A 226 -11.05 -5.94 -3.51
C ASP A 226 -12.07 -5.80 -2.37
N ASN A 227 -11.74 -6.25 -1.16
CA ASN A 227 -12.59 -6.09 0.02
C ASN A 227 -12.58 -4.63 0.52
N ASP A 228 -13.77 -4.08 0.78
CA ASP A 228 -13.93 -2.66 1.12
C ASP A 228 -13.35 -2.28 2.50
N ASP A 229 -13.20 -3.24 3.40
CA ASP A 229 -12.61 -3.02 4.72
C ASP A 229 -11.07 -3.09 4.69
N VAL A 230 -10.49 -3.74 3.69
CA VAL A 230 -9.03 -3.88 3.54
C VAL A 230 -8.43 -2.58 3.01
N GLN A 231 -7.48 -2.00 3.75
CA GLN A 231 -6.72 -0.83 3.32
C GLN A 231 -5.49 -1.24 2.52
N SER A 232 -4.70 -2.18 3.03
CA SER A 232 -3.48 -2.66 2.39
C SER A 232 -3.31 -4.17 2.58
N VAL A 233 -2.58 -4.77 1.64
CA VAL A 233 -2.15 -6.17 1.68
C VAL A 233 -0.65 -6.16 1.41
N SER A 234 0.15 -6.57 2.38
CA SER A 234 1.60 -6.67 2.24
C SER A 234 2.00 -8.13 2.27
N THR A 235 2.87 -8.54 1.35
CA THR A 235 3.29 -9.94 1.22
C THR A 235 4.78 -10.05 1.02
N ASN A 236 5.33 -11.23 1.34
CA ASN A 236 6.71 -11.56 1.01
C ASN A 236 6.86 -12.36 -0.29
N LEU A 237 5.81 -12.43 -1.11
CA LEU A 237 5.90 -13.07 -2.42
C LEU A 237 6.93 -12.34 -3.26
N ASP A 238 7.84 -13.09 -3.88
CA ASP A 238 8.70 -12.64 -4.97
C ASP A 238 8.14 -13.17 -6.30
N ILE A 239 7.86 -12.27 -7.23
CA ILE A 239 7.32 -12.63 -8.55
C ILE A 239 8.51 -13.06 -9.42
N PRO A 240 8.53 -14.31 -9.93
CA PRO A 240 9.64 -14.80 -10.74
C PRO A 240 9.89 -13.93 -11.97
N GLU A 241 11.16 -13.81 -12.37
CA GLU A 241 11.51 -13.15 -13.63
C GLU A 241 10.84 -13.85 -14.82
N GLY A 242 10.35 -13.05 -15.78
CA GLY A 242 9.66 -13.57 -16.96
C GLY A 242 8.26 -14.14 -16.69
N PHE A 243 7.74 -14.01 -15.46
CA PHE A 243 6.37 -14.39 -15.15
C PHE A 243 5.38 -13.55 -15.92
N ASP A 244 4.60 -14.21 -16.79
CA ASP A 244 3.47 -13.59 -17.47
C ASP A 244 2.18 -13.86 -16.67
N PRO A 245 1.57 -12.81 -16.07
CA PRO A 245 0.36 -12.94 -15.30
C PRO A 245 -0.88 -13.22 -16.17
N ASP A 246 -0.78 -13.05 -17.49
CA ASP A 246 -1.85 -13.24 -18.47
C ASP A 246 -1.66 -14.49 -19.35
N ALA A 247 -0.53 -15.20 -19.23
CA ALA A 247 -0.34 -16.49 -19.86
C ALA A 247 -1.38 -17.50 -19.37
N GLU A 248 -2.09 -18.15 -20.30
CA GLU A 248 -3.02 -19.25 -20.01
C GLU A 248 -2.24 -20.46 -19.49
N ASP A 249 -2.82 -21.19 -18.52
CA ASP A 249 -2.26 -22.44 -17.98
C ASP A 249 -2.24 -23.58 -19.01
#